data_AF-A0A8E0S6Q7-F1
#
_entry.id   AF-A0A8E0S6Q7-F1
#
_cell.length_a   1.000
_cell.length_b   1.000
_cell.length_c   1.000
_cell.angle_alpha   90.00
_cell.angle_beta   90.00
_cell.angle_gamma   90.00
#
_symmetry.space_group_name_H-M   'P 1'
#
loop_
_entity.id
_entity.type
_entity.pdbx_description
1 polymer ?
#
loop_
_entity_poly.entity_id
_entity_poly.type
_entity_poly.pdbx_seq_one_letter_code
_entity_poly.pdbx_strand_id
1 'polypeptide(L)'
;FIFYAIFFITLYRFCAERLHSLLNTLELADYAEFSSLTLLCNFATLVSTYTRGFCLIIEPFDERSPTVVNPVLYFHCMDASLPIRPVFSRFVSVIITSGVSTLSP
;
A
#
# COMPACT_ATOMS: atom_id res chain seq x y z
N PHE A 1 0.16 26.61 0.01
CA PHE A 1 -0.58 25.35 0.22
C PHE A 1 -0.51 24.41 -0.98
N ILE A 2 -0.96 24.81 -2.18
CA ILE A 2 -0.93 23.97 -3.39
C ILE A 2 0.49 23.53 -3.78
N PHE A 3 1.46 24.44 -3.75
CA PHE A 3 2.87 24.12 -4.06
C PHE A 3 3.49 23.12 -3.06
N TYR A 4 3.11 23.20 -1.78
CA TYR A 4 3.59 22.30 -0.73
C TYR A 4 2.96 20.91 -0.89
N ALA A 5 1.65 20.83 -1.16
CA ALA A 5 0.96 19.57 -1.42
C ALA A 5 1.50 18.87 -2.68
N ILE A 6 1.73 19.61 -3.78
CA ILE A 6 2.29 19.06 -5.02
C ILE A 6 3.72 18.57 -4.78
N PHE A 7 4.58 19.37 -4.14
CA PHE A 7 5.96 18.98 -3.87
C PHE A 7 6.04 17.74 -2.96
N PHE A 8 5.22 17.68 -1.91
CA PHE A 8 5.14 16.52 -1.01
C PHE A 8 4.63 15.29 -1.76
N ILE A 9 3.51 15.38 -2.50
CA ILE A 9 2.96 14.24 -3.26
C ILE A 9 3.98 13.70 -4.27
N THR A 10 4.72 14.57 -4.96
CA THR A 10 5.67 14.14 -5.99
C THR A 10 6.91 13.48 -5.38
N LEU A 11 7.39 13.96 -4.22
CA LEU A 11 8.59 13.44 -3.56
C LEU A 11 8.37 12.03 -2.98
N TYR A 12 7.20 11.76 -2.38
CA TYR A 12 6.92 10.48 -1.74
C TYR A 12 6.55 9.35 -2.72
N ARG A 13 6.21 9.68 -3.97
CA ARG A 13 5.83 8.71 -5.00
C ARG A 13 6.94 7.73 -5.37
N PHE A 14 8.20 8.12 -5.16
CA PHE A 14 9.37 7.29 -5.47
C PHE A 14 10.11 6.81 -4.21
N CYS A 15 9.48 6.94 -3.04
CA CYS A 15 10.14 6.65 -1.77
C CYS A 15 10.56 5.17 -1.66
N ALA A 16 9.67 4.24 -2.02
CA ALA A 16 9.97 2.80 -2.03
C ALA A 16 11.14 2.44 -2.97
N GLU A 17 11.12 2.94 -4.20
CA GLU A 17 12.18 2.70 -5.20
C GLU A 17 13.54 3.26 -4.75
N ARG A 18 13.54 4.47 -4.17
CA ARG A 18 14.78 5.09 -3.67
C ARG A 18 15.37 4.33 -2.49
N LEU A 19 14.52 3.86 -1.57
CA LEU A 19 14.99 3.03 -0.46
C LEU A 19 15.60 1.74 -0.99
N HIS A 20 14.93 1.06 -1.93
CA HIS A 20 15.43 -0.18 -2.52
C HIS A 20 16.79 0.03 -3.22
N SER A 21 16.92 1.10 -4.02
CA SER A 21 18.19 1.46 -4.66
C SER A 21 19.31 1.72 -3.65
N LEU A 22 18.99 2.34 -2.51
CA LEU A 22 19.95 2.65 -1.46
C LEU A 22 20.42 1.39 -0.71
N LEU A 23 19.48 0.51 -0.35
CA LEU A 23 19.81 -0.77 0.30
C LEU A 23 20.71 -1.63 -0.59
N ASN A 24 20.43 -1.68 -1.90
CA ASN A 24 21.25 -2.40 -2.86
C ASN A 24 22.66 -1.80 -3.00
N THR A 25 22.77 -0.47 -2.96
CA THR A 25 24.07 0.23 -3.09
C THR A 25 24.94 0.05 -1.85
N LEU A 26 24.34 -0.13 -0.68
CA LEU A 26 25.04 -0.38 0.59
C LEU A 26 25.39 -1.85 0.81
N GLU A 27 25.04 -2.75 -0.13
CA GLU A 27 25.32 -4.19 -0.07
C GLU A 27 24.87 -4.85 1.25
N LEU A 28 23.73 -4.41 1.79
CA LEU A 28 23.20 -4.95 3.03
C LEU A 28 22.67 -6.37 2.81
N ALA A 29 23.15 -7.32 3.63
CA ALA A 29 22.79 -8.73 3.51
C ALA A 29 21.44 -9.06 4.15
N ASP A 30 21.04 -8.32 5.19
CA ASP A 30 19.81 -8.58 5.94
C ASP A 30 18.76 -7.47 5.72
N TYR A 31 17.82 -7.75 4.83
CA TYR A 31 16.69 -6.86 4.55
C TYR A 31 15.61 -6.90 5.65
N ALA A 32 15.63 -7.91 6.54
CA ALA A 32 14.60 -8.07 7.56
C ALA A 32 14.65 -6.95 8.60
N GLU A 33 15.85 -6.45 8.92
CA GLU A 33 16.06 -5.32 9.84
C GLU A 33 15.39 -4.03 9.34
N PHE A 34 15.24 -3.88 8.02
CA PHE A 34 14.64 -2.70 7.40
C PHE A 34 13.15 -2.87 7.07
N SER A 35 12.52 -3.98 7.48
CA SER A 35 11.12 -4.27 7.20
C SER A 35 10.16 -3.13 7.60
N SER A 36 10.34 -2.54 8.78
CA SER A 36 9.55 -1.39 9.25
C SER A 36 9.72 -0.15 8.36
N LEU A 37 10.94 0.10 7.88
CA LEU A 37 11.24 1.22 6.99
C LEU A 37 10.68 0.98 5.58
N THR A 38 10.80 -0.24 5.07
CA THR A 38 10.19 -0.66 3.81
C THR A 38 8.67 -0.51 3.87
N LEU A 39 8.03 -0.90 4.97
CA LEU A 39 6.59 -0.72 5.17
C LEU A 39 6.19 0.76 5.12
N LEU A 40 6.94 1.63 5.80
CA LEU A 40 6.68 3.07 5.81
C LEU A 40 6.85 3.70 4.41
N CYS A 41 7.92 3.34 3.70
CA CYS A 41 8.19 3.83 2.35
C CYS A 41 7.14 3.35 1.34
N ASN A 42 6.71 2.09 1.44
CA ASN A 42 5.61 1.55 0.65
C ASN A 42 4.30 2.29 0.92
N PHE A 43 3.97 2.51 2.19
CA PHE A 43 2.80 3.30 2.58
C PHE A 43 2.85 4.73 2.00
N ALA A 44 3.98 5.43 2.12
CA ALA A 44 4.14 6.77 1.58
C ALA A 44 4.00 6.82 0.05
N THR A 45 4.54 5.81 -0.64
CA THR A 45 4.37 5.66 -2.10
C THR A 45 2.92 5.36 -2.49
N LEU A 46 2.21 4.53 -1.74
CA LEU A 46 0.80 4.22 -2.00
C LEU A 46 -0.11 5.44 -1.79
N VAL A 47 0.04 6.16 -0.67
CA VAL A 47 -0.75 7.37 -0.36
C VAL A 47 -0.51 8.48 -1.38
N SER A 48 0.72 8.61 -1.89
CA SER A 48 1.04 9.61 -2.92
C SER A 48 0.61 9.19 -4.33
N THR A 49 0.47 7.88 -4.61
CA THR A 49 0.08 7.37 -5.93
C THR A 49 -1.44 7.28 -6.08
N TYR A 50 -2.13 6.75 -5.08
CA TYR A 50 -3.56 6.48 -5.13
C TYR A 50 -4.36 7.52 -4.35
N THR A 51 -4.94 8.48 -5.08
CA THR A 51 -5.77 9.55 -4.50
C THR A 51 -7.26 9.21 -4.47
N ARG A 52 -7.68 8.09 -5.08
CA ARG A 52 -9.08 7.67 -5.23
C ARG A 52 -9.22 6.18 -4.99
N GLY A 53 -10.33 5.76 -4.40
CA GLY A 53 -10.64 4.35 -4.15
C GLY A 53 -9.90 3.76 -2.95
N PHE A 54 -9.28 4.59 -2.10
CA PHE A 54 -8.61 4.16 -0.86
C PHE A 54 -9.18 4.93 0.34
N CYS A 55 -9.14 4.28 1.50
CA CYS A 55 -9.59 4.82 2.78
C CYS A 55 -8.47 4.69 3.82
N LEU A 56 -8.30 5.72 4.64
CA LEU A 56 -7.38 5.72 5.77
C LEU A 56 -8.18 5.73 7.07
N ILE A 57 -7.99 4.71 7.90
CA ILE A 57 -8.69 4.53 9.16
C ILE A 57 -7.65 4.52 10.27
N ILE A 58 -7.88 5.28 11.34
CA ILE A 58 -7.01 5.30 12.52
C ILE A 58 -7.84 4.84 13.71
N GLU A 59 -7.43 3.72 14.29
CA GLU A 59 -8.07 3.15 15.47
C GLU A 59 -7.15 3.41 16.67
N PRO A 60 -7.56 4.24 17.65
CA PRO A 60 -6.70 4.61 18.77
C PRO A 60 -6.54 3.51 19.83
N PHE A 61 -7.50 2.57 19.89
CA PHE A 61 -7.55 1.50 20.88
C PHE A 61 -7.99 0.20 20.21
N ASP A 62 -7.53 -0.92 20.75
CA ASP A 62 -8.03 -2.25 20.40
C ASP A 62 -9.39 -2.48 21.09
N GLU A 63 -10.39 -2.96 20.36
CA GLU A 63 -11.71 -3.30 20.89
C GLU A 63 -11.63 -4.29 22.06
N ARG A 64 -10.62 -5.16 22.07
CA ARG A 64 -10.42 -6.17 23.13
C ARG A 64 -9.76 -5.61 24.38
N SER A 65 -9.11 -4.45 24.31
CA SER A 65 -8.37 -3.85 25.42
C SER A 65 -8.41 -2.31 25.40
N PRO A 66 -9.57 -1.70 25.71
CA PRO A 66 -9.79 -0.26 25.55
C PRO A 66 -8.97 0.63 26.48
N THR A 67 -8.34 0.06 27.51
CA THR A 67 -7.47 0.79 28.45
C THR A 67 -6.02 0.86 28.00
N VAL A 68 -5.64 0.09 26.98
CA VAL A 68 -4.28 0.09 26.41
C VAL A 68 -4.28 0.98 25.16
N VAL A 69 -3.48 2.05 25.18
CA VAL A 69 -3.29 2.93 24.02
C VAL A 69 -2.40 2.19 23.02
N ASN A 70 -3.00 1.71 21.92
CA ASN A 70 -2.29 1.06 20.82
C ASN A 70 -2.86 1.53 19.47
N PRO A 71 -2.43 2.70 18.99
CA PRO A 71 -3.00 3.27 17.78
C PRO A 71 -2.54 2.50 16.55
N VAL A 72 -3.50 2.02 15.75
CA VAL A 72 -3.24 1.36 14.46
C VAL A 72 -3.79 2.20 13.33
N LEU A 73 -2.99 2.35 12.28
CA LEU A 73 -3.38 3.03 11.05
C LEU A 73 -3.55 1.98 9.95
N TYR A 74 -4.75 1.96 9.36
CA TYR A 74 -5.08 1.11 8.24
C TYR A 74 -5.21 1.93 6.96
N PHE A 75 -4.56 1.45 5.89
CA PHE A 75 -4.71 1.98 4.55
C PHE A 75 -5.39 0.92 3.67
N HIS A 76 -6.70 1.06 3.49
CA HIS A 76 -7.54 0.08 2.80
C HIS A 76 -7.80 0.49 1.35
N CYS A 77 -7.67 -0.49 0.44
CA CYS A 77 -8.17 -0.37 -0.93
C CYS A 77 -9.66 -0.72 -0.93
N MET A 78 -10.51 0.21 -1.38
CA MET A 78 -11.94 0.01 -1.54
C MET A 78 -12.34 -0.40 -2.96
N ASP A 79 -11.40 -0.32 -3.91
CA ASP A 79 -11.64 -0.62 -5.33
C ASP A 79 -10.76 -1.79 -5.81
N ALA A 80 -11.34 -2.98 -5.79
CA ALA A 80 -10.69 -4.20 -6.27
C ALA A 80 -10.38 -4.19 -7.78
N SER A 81 -10.94 -3.25 -8.56
CA SER A 81 -10.65 -3.12 -9.99
C SER A 81 -9.23 -2.60 -10.25
N LEU A 82 -8.65 -1.82 -9.34
CA LEU A 82 -7.33 -1.22 -9.47
C LEU A 82 -6.20 -2.25 -9.67
N PRO A 83 -6.05 -3.27 -8.80
CA PRO A 83 -4.99 -4.28 -8.97
C PRO A 83 -5.20 -5.20 -10.18
N ILE A 84 -6.46 -5.48 -10.59
CA ILE A 84 -6.75 -6.40 -11.70
C ILE A 84 -6.75 -5.70 -13.07
N ARG A 85 -6.96 -4.37 -13.11
CA ARG A 85 -6.94 -3.56 -14.34
C ARG A 85 -5.75 -3.83 -15.27
N PRO A 86 -4.48 -3.90 -14.80
CA PRO A 86 -3.36 -4.19 -15.70
C PRO A 86 -3.45 -5.58 -16.35
N VAL A 87 -4.03 -6.57 -15.65
CA VAL A 87 -4.22 -7.92 -16.20
C VAL A 87 -5.20 -7.89 -17.37
N PHE A 88 -6.38 -7.30 -17.16
CA PHE A 88 -7.39 -7.18 -18.24
C PHE A 88 -6.95 -6.28 -19.39
N SER A 89 -6.05 -5.32 -19.15
CA SER A 89 -5.50 -4.48 -20.24
C SER A 89 -4.44 -5.20 -21.08
N ARG A 90 -3.76 -6.20 -20.52
CA ARG A 90 -2.64 -6.90 -21.19
C ARG A 90 -3.09 -8.16 -21.93
N PHE A 91 -4.13 -8.82 -21.46
CA PHE A 91 -4.58 -10.10 -22.01
C PHE A 91 -5.98 -9.97 -22.61
N VAL A 92 -6.15 -10.48 -23.83
CA VAL A 92 -7.43 -10.46 -24.56
C VAL A 92 -8.47 -11.37 -23.90
N SER A 93 -8.03 -12.49 -23.33
CA SER A 93 -8.90 -13.45 -22.64
C SER A 93 -8.29 -13.80 -21.28
N VAL A 94 -9.07 -13.61 -20.22
CA VAL A 94 -8.73 -13.97 -18.84
C VAL A 94 -9.82 -14.89 -18.33
N ILE A 95 -9.47 -16.15 -18.05
CA ILE A 95 -10.40 -17.14 -17.50
C ILE A 95 -10.08 -17.30 -16.01
N ILE A 96 -11.03 -16.91 -15.16
CA ILE A 96 -10.94 -17.09 -13.71
C ILE A 96 -11.73 -18.34 -13.35
N THR A 97 -11.05 -19.40 -12.91
CA THR A 97 -11.68 -20.61 -12.42
C THR A 97 -11.69 -20.61 -10.90
N SER A 98 -12.86 -20.85 -10.29
CA SER A 98 -12.98 -21.07 -8.85
C SER A 98 -13.44 -22.49 -8.59
N GLY A 99 -12.76 -23.19 -7.68
CA GLY A 99 -13.10 -24.57 -7.28
C GLY A 99 -14.19 -24.64 -6.20
N VAL A 100 -14.71 -23.49 -5.77
CA VAL A 100 -15.78 -23.37 -4.78
C VAL A 100 -17.11 -23.19 -5.50
N SER A 101 -18.08 -24.04 -5.16
CA SER A 101 -19.41 -24.14 -5.78
C SER A 101 -20.34 -22.95 -5.50
N THR A 102 -19.85 -21.90 -4.84
CA THR A 102 -20.61 -20.68 -4.53
C THR A 102 -19.91 -19.47 -5.12
N LEU A 103 -20.07 -19.26 -6.42
CA LEU A 103 -20.01 -17.92 -6.99
C LEU A 103 -21.43 -17.33 -6.84
N SER A 104 -21.83 -17.05 -5.60
CA SER A 104 -23.10 -16.38 -5.32
C SER A 104 -23.00 -14.91 -5.79
N PRO A 105 -24.05 -14.35 -6.40
CA PRO A 105 -24.08 -12.95 -6.82
C PRO A 105 -23.95 -11.97 -5.64
#